data_AF-A0A9P6DCW3-F1
#
_entry.id   AF-A0A9P6DCW3-F1
#
_cell.length_a   1.000
_cell.length_b   1.000
_cell.length_c   1.000
_cell.angle_alpha   90.00
_cell.angle_beta   90.00
_cell.angle_gamma   90.00
#
_symmetry.space_group_name_H-M   'P 1'
#
loop_
_entity.id
_entity.type
_entity.pdbx_description
1 polymer ?
#
loop_
_entity_poly.entity_id
_entity_poly.type
_entity_poly.pdbx_seq_one_letter_code
_entity_poly.pdbx_strand_id
1 'polypeptide(L)'
;MDSFYDKVSAVQALDRIIAERTATADSPQMFQMDTDTTERFGLTICREEADVASKLTQLNEETGETEKATIAIQGIVCGVNLPPFETKSSRLDDPKRLAHVRQSVTLTGLGSQSFERTVENCRRAYSMFSRYTPNTKLIPSPEFLGKYETNFGNGVDQYGTITASNRFFTPAKQAAGLSTVAVNDKIDP
;
A
#
# COMPACT_ATOMS: atom_id res chain seq x y z
N MET A 1 16.98 15.73 11.98
CA MET A 1 17.44 14.42 11.49
C MET A 1 17.85 14.46 10.02
N ASP A 2 17.34 15.39 9.22
CA ASP A 2 17.48 15.28 7.75
C ASP A 2 18.73 15.92 7.15
N SER A 3 19.49 16.75 7.87
CA SER A 3 20.70 17.43 7.36
C SER A 3 21.84 16.50 6.90
N PHE A 4 21.72 15.20 7.16
CA PHE A 4 22.69 14.17 6.76
C PHE A 4 22.17 13.22 5.67
N TYR A 5 20.94 13.42 5.20
CA TYR A 5 20.33 12.56 4.18
C TYR A 5 20.57 13.11 2.78
N ASP A 6 21.39 12.42 2.00
CA ASP A 6 21.61 12.77 0.59
C ASP A 6 20.38 12.36 -0.25
N LYS A 7 19.46 13.31 -0.39
CA LYS A 7 18.23 13.16 -1.18
C LYS A 7 18.54 12.77 -2.63
N VAL A 8 19.56 13.38 -3.24
CA VAL A 8 19.86 13.18 -4.67
C VAL A 8 20.31 11.75 -4.90
N SER A 9 21.25 11.27 -4.08
CA SER A 9 21.70 9.88 -4.14
C SER A 9 20.58 8.89 -3.84
N ALA A 10 19.68 9.19 -2.89
CA ALA A 10 18.53 8.35 -2.59
C ALA A 10 17.54 8.23 -3.76
N VAL A 11 17.23 9.35 -4.43
CA VAL A 11 16.38 9.38 -5.63
C VAL A 11 17.01 8.57 -6.76
N GLN A 12 18.30 8.76 -7.04
CA GLN A 12 19.01 8.00 -8.06
C GLN A 12 19.02 6.49 -7.76
N ALA A 13 19.23 6.11 -6.50
CA ALA A 13 19.17 4.72 -6.08
C ALA A 13 17.77 4.13 -6.26
N LEU A 14 16.72 4.88 -5.90
CA LEU A 14 15.33 4.47 -6.09
C LEU A 14 15.01 4.24 -7.58
N ASP A 15 15.35 5.19 -8.44
CA ASP A 15 15.07 5.09 -9.88
C ASP A 15 15.82 3.90 -10.52
N ARG A 16 17.06 3.65 -10.11
CA ARG A 16 17.81 2.46 -10.53
C ARG A 16 17.11 1.17 -10.10
N ILE A 17 16.68 1.08 -8.84
CA ILE A 17 15.97 -0.10 -8.31
C ILE A 17 14.64 -0.32 -9.06
N ILE A 18 13.89 0.75 -9.34
CA ILE A 18 12.65 0.66 -10.12
C ILE A 18 12.95 0.11 -11.51
N ALA A 19 13.96 0.65 -12.21
CA ALA A 19 14.32 0.21 -13.55
C ALA A 19 14.76 -1.26 -13.57
N GLU A 20 15.64 -1.66 -12.65
CA GLU A 20 16.12 -3.04 -12.53
C GLU A 20 14.99 -4.02 -12.26
N ARG A 21 14.13 -3.74 -11.27
CA ARG A 21 13.00 -4.60 -10.92
C ARG A 21 11.97 -4.68 -12.02
N THR A 22 11.77 -3.60 -12.76
CA THR A 22 10.82 -3.57 -13.88
C THR A 22 11.31 -4.43 -15.05
N ALA A 23 12.61 -4.42 -15.33
CA ALA A 23 13.20 -5.21 -16.41
C ALA A 23 13.11 -6.73 -16.14
N THR A 24 13.11 -7.16 -14.88
CA THR A 24 13.14 -8.56 -14.47
C THR A 24 11.86 -9.03 -13.76
N ALA A 25 10.80 -8.21 -13.82
CA ALA A 25 9.61 -8.43 -13.03
C ALA A 25 8.75 -9.62 -13.51
N ASP A 26 8.57 -10.59 -12.61
CA ASP A 26 7.55 -11.63 -12.73
C ASP A 26 6.15 -11.15 -12.28
N SER A 27 6.07 -9.97 -11.65
CA SER A 27 4.82 -9.37 -11.14
C SER A 27 4.59 -7.98 -11.73
N PRO A 28 3.34 -7.53 -11.88
CA PRO A 28 3.05 -6.19 -12.35
C PRO A 28 3.67 -5.14 -11.42
N GLN A 29 4.38 -4.17 -12.01
CA GLN A 29 4.99 -3.05 -11.30
C GLN A 29 4.08 -1.84 -11.39
N MET A 30 3.73 -1.23 -10.25
CA MET A 30 2.80 -0.08 -10.22
C MET A 30 3.32 1.11 -11.05
N PHE A 31 4.63 1.28 -11.16
CA PHE A 31 5.25 2.30 -12.00
C PHE A 31 4.84 2.19 -13.48
N GLN A 32 4.64 0.98 -13.99
CA GLN A 32 4.26 0.69 -15.38
C GLN A 32 2.79 0.24 -15.53
N MET A 33 1.91 0.55 -14.59
CA MET A 33 0.48 0.23 -14.73
C MET A 33 -0.19 1.07 -15.85
N ASP A 34 -0.06 0.58 -17.08
CA ASP A 34 -0.76 1.03 -18.29
C ASP A 34 -1.64 -0.10 -18.87
N THR A 35 -2.29 0.18 -20.00
CA THR A 35 -3.17 -0.79 -20.67
C THR A 35 -2.40 -2.04 -21.07
N ASP A 36 -1.22 -1.88 -21.65
CA ASP A 36 -0.37 -2.97 -22.12
C ASP A 36 0.06 -3.89 -20.97
N THR A 37 0.38 -3.32 -19.80
CA THR A 37 0.72 -4.08 -18.59
C THR A 37 -0.50 -4.78 -18.00
N THR A 38 -1.67 -4.16 -18.05
CA THR A 38 -2.92 -4.77 -17.60
C THR A 38 -3.25 -6.02 -18.42
N GLU A 39 -3.09 -5.94 -19.74
CA GLU A 39 -3.27 -7.07 -20.66
C GLU A 39 -2.20 -8.14 -20.46
N ARG A 40 -0.92 -7.74 -20.39
CA ARG A 40 0.22 -8.65 -20.18
C ARG A 40 0.06 -9.51 -18.93
N PHE A 41 -0.45 -8.94 -17.84
CA PHE A 41 -0.63 -9.65 -16.58
C PHE A 41 -2.06 -10.16 -16.37
N GLY A 42 -2.92 -10.14 -17.39
CA GLY A 42 -4.28 -10.67 -17.32
C GLY A 42 -5.11 -10.07 -16.18
N LEU A 43 -4.89 -8.79 -15.86
CA LEU A 43 -5.47 -8.15 -14.70
C LEU A 43 -6.94 -7.81 -14.96
N THR A 44 -7.82 -8.33 -14.11
CA THR A 44 -9.26 -8.13 -14.21
C THR A 44 -9.86 -7.75 -12.86
N ILE A 45 -10.95 -6.97 -12.86
CA ILE A 45 -11.69 -6.66 -11.64
C ILE A 45 -12.88 -7.62 -11.53
N CYS A 46 -12.85 -8.49 -10.53
CA CYS A 46 -13.96 -9.39 -10.21
C CYS A 46 -14.79 -8.82 -9.04
N ARG A 47 -16.12 -8.80 -9.22
CA ARG A 47 -17.07 -8.55 -8.13
C ARG A 47 -17.36 -9.85 -7.40
N GLU A 48 -17.34 -9.82 -6.08
CA GLU A 48 -17.75 -10.94 -5.25
C GLU A 48 -19.29 -11.05 -5.24
N GLU A 49 -19.84 -12.27 -5.22
CA GLU A 49 -21.26 -12.59 -5.45
C GLU A 49 -22.24 -11.79 -4.56
N ALA A 50 -21.79 -11.35 -3.37
CA ALA A 50 -22.60 -10.58 -2.43
C ALA A 50 -22.53 -9.05 -2.62
N ASP A 51 -21.84 -8.56 -3.66
CA ASP A 51 -21.60 -7.12 -3.93
C ASP A 51 -20.94 -6.38 -2.74
N VAL A 52 -20.25 -7.13 -1.89
CA VAL A 52 -19.57 -6.64 -0.69
C VAL A 52 -18.17 -6.11 -1.01
N ALA A 53 -17.51 -6.70 -2.02
CA ALA A 53 -16.15 -6.34 -2.39
C ALA A 53 -15.90 -6.52 -3.89
N SER A 54 -15.01 -5.67 -4.42
CA SER A 54 -14.38 -5.84 -5.73
C SER A 54 -12.90 -6.16 -5.50
N LYS A 55 -12.36 -7.12 -6.23
CA LYS A 55 -10.97 -7.57 -6.11
C LYS A 55 -10.28 -7.45 -7.46
N LEU A 56 -9.01 -7.03 -7.44
CA LEU A 56 -8.15 -7.19 -8.61
C LEU A 56 -7.66 -8.63 -8.62
N THR A 57 -7.86 -9.31 -9.74
CA THR A 57 -7.51 -10.71 -9.93
C THR A 57 -6.62 -10.88 -11.14
N GLN A 58 -5.81 -11.92 -11.10
CA GLN A 58 -4.89 -12.34 -12.16
C GLN A 58 -5.23 -13.78 -12.50
N LEU A 59 -5.34 -14.08 -13.80
CA LEU A 59 -5.47 -15.46 -14.27
C LEU A 59 -4.10 -16.12 -14.24
N ASN A 60 -4.01 -17.24 -13.56
CA ASN A 60 -2.84 -18.11 -13.63
C ASN A 60 -2.96 -18.97 -14.90
N GLU A 61 -2.11 -18.73 -15.89
CA GLU A 61 -2.17 -19.43 -17.18
C GLU A 61 -1.86 -20.94 -17.05
N GLU A 62 -1.07 -21.34 -16.06
CA GLU A 62 -0.66 -22.72 -15.86
C GLU A 62 -1.78 -23.55 -15.21
N THR A 63 -2.48 -22.97 -14.24
CA THR A 63 -3.54 -23.67 -13.48
C THR A 63 -4.94 -23.38 -14.01
N GLY A 64 -5.12 -22.30 -14.77
CA GLY A 64 -6.42 -21.76 -15.16
C GLY A 64 -7.21 -21.13 -14.00
N GLU A 65 -6.61 -21.03 -12.80
CA GLU A 65 -7.27 -20.48 -11.63
C GLU A 65 -7.17 -18.95 -11.59
N THR A 66 -8.19 -18.30 -11.05
CA THR A 66 -8.21 -16.85 -10.84
C THR A 66 -7.75 -16.54 -9.43
N GLU A 67 -6.59 -15.91 -9.32
CA GLU A 67 -5.96 -15.57 -8.04
C GLU A 67 -6.02 -14.07 -7.76
N LYS A 68 -5.73 -13.65 -6.52
CA LYS A 68 -5.62 -12.22 -6.18
C LYS A 68 -4.35 -11.65 -6.81
N ALA A 69 -4.49 -10.57 -7.57
CA ALA A 69 -3.34 -9.91 -8.19
C ALA A 69 -2.42 -9.31 -7.13
N THR A 70 -1.11 -9.52 -7.29
CA THR A 70 -0.07 -8.88 -6.47
C THR A 70 0.67 -7.84 -7.31
N ILE A 71 0.59 -6.57 -6.91
CA ILE A 71 1.28 -5.47 -7.58
C ILE A 71 2.41 -4.96 -6.67
N ALA A 72 3.61 -4.85 -7.24
CA ALA A 72 4.77 -4.34 -6.51
C ALA A 72 4.85 -2.80 -6.59
N ILE A 73 5.24 -2.19 -5.47
CA ILE A 73 5.48 -0.75 -5.32
C ILE A 73 6.87 -0.57 -4.72
N GLN A 74 7.69 0.27 -5.34
CA GLN A 74 9.00 0.67 -4.80
C GLN A 74 8.94 2.13 -4.36
N GLY A 75 9.61 2.43 -3.25
CA GLY A 75 9.71 3.78 -2.71
C GLY A 75 10.69 3.81 -1.54
N ILE A 76 10.96 5.03 -1.06
CA ILE A 76 11.79 5.27 0.12
C ILE A 76 10.87 5.31 1.33
N VAL A 77 11.21 4.56 2.37
CA VAL A 77 10.44 4.54 3.62
C VAL A 77 10.59 5.90 4.33
N CYS A 78 9.49 6.61 4.54
CA CYS A 78 9.46 7.88 5.30
C CYS A 78 8.60 7.83 6.56
N GLY A 79 7.85 6.75 6.77
CA GLY A 79 7.06 6.54 7.97
C GLY A 79 6.85 5.06 8.24
N VAL A 80 7.00 4.65 9.49
CA VAL A 80 6.83 3.27 9.92
C VAL A 80 6.08 3.28 11.23
N ASN A 81 5.01 2.51 11.30
CA ASN A 81 4.32 2.18 12.53
C ASN A 81 4.20 0.66 12.57
N LEU A 82 5.20 -0.01 13.13
CA LEU A 82 5.29 -1.46 13.23
C LEU A 82 5.40 -1.86 14.70
N PRO A 83 4.98 -3.09 15.06
CA PRO A 83 5.23 -3.64 16.38
C PRO A 83 6.73 -3.71 16.71
N PRO A 84 7.11 -3.61 18.00
CA PRO A 84 6.26 -3.37 19.16
C PRO A 84 5.75 -1.92 19.20
N PHE A 85 4.47 -1.73 19.50
CA PHE A 85 3.92 -0.38 19.62
C PHE A 85 4.35 0.22 20.94
N GLU A 86 4.82 1.48 20.95
CA GLU A 86 5.06 2.20 22.21
C GLU A 86 3.72 2.45 22.94
N THR A 87 3.24 1.46 23.67
CA THR A 87 2.06 1.56 24.55
C THR A 87 2.41 2.29 25.84
N LYS A 88 3.20 3.37 25.78
CA LYS A 88 3.67 4.10 26.96
C LYS A 88 2.57 4.83 27.75
N SER A 89 1.30 4.78 27.35
CA SER A 89 0.25 5.60 28.00
C SER A 89 -1.19 5.07 28.01
N SER A 90 -1.47 3.85 27.55
CA SER A 90 -2.85 3.36 27.48
C SER A 90 -2.99 1.99 28.11
N ARG A 91 -3.87 1.91 29.12
CA ARG A 91 -4.35 0.65 29.73
C ARG A 91 -4.51 -0.42 28.64
N LEU A 92 -3.67 -1.45 28.70
CA LEU A 92 -3.71 -2.63 27.83
C LEU A 92 -5.08 -3.36 27.90
N ASP A 93 -5.89 -3.03 28.91
CA ASP A 93 -7.18 -3.66 29.19
C ASP A 93 -8.36 -3.09 28.40
N ASP A 94 -8.16 -2.16 27.45
CA ASP A 94 -9.25 -1.69 26.57
C ASP A 94 -9.22 -2.40 25.20
N PRO A 95 -9.92 -3.54 25.06
CA PRO A 95 -9.98 -4.30 23.81
C PRO A 95 -10.56 -3.50 22.64
N LYS A 96 -11.32 -2.42 22.90
CA LYS A 96 -11.82 -1.54 21.82
C LYS A 96 -10.68 -0.74 21.19
N ARG A 97 -9.69 -0.32 21.99
CA ARG A 97 -8.52 0.41 21.47
C ARG A 97 -7.60 -0.52 20.69
N LEU A 98 -7.35 -1.73 21.20
CA LEU A 98 -6.56 -2.75 20.49
C LEU A 98 -7.17 -3.11 19.13
N ALA A 99 -8.50 -3.20 19.03
CA ALA A 99 -9.20 -3.48 17.77
C ALA A 99 -8.99 -2.43 16.66
N HIS A 100 -8.50 -1.24 17.01
CA HIS A 100 -8.21 -0.15 16.07
C HIS A 100 -6.70 0.08 15.86
N VAL A 101 -5.84 -0.71 16.51
CA VAL A 101 -4.39 -0.64 16.28
C VAL A 101 -4.10 -1.09 14.86
N ARG A 102 -3.32 -0.28 14.15
CA ARG A 102 -2.88 -0.54 12.78
C ARG A 102 -1.38 -0.53 12.73
N GLN A 103 -0.84 -1.42 11.92
CA GLN A 103 0.53 -1.28 11.46
C GLN A 103 0.51 -0.61 10.07
N SER A 104 1.53 0.18 9.77
CA SER A 104 1.65 0.87 8.51
C SER A 104 3.08 1.13 8.10
N VAL A 105 3.29 1.17 6.79
CA VAL A 105 4.53 1.64 6.16
C VAL A 105 4.14 2.69 5.14
N THR A 106 4.82 3.83 5.20
CA THR A 106 4.63 4.98 4.31
C THR A 106 5.87 5.12 3.45
N LEU A 107 5.64 5.15 2.13
CA LEU A 107 6.66 5.30 1.11
C LEU A 107 6.57 6.69 0.47
N THR A 108 7.69 7.25 0.08
CA THR A 108 7.81 8.48 -0.72
C THR A 108 8.87 8.31 -1.81
N GLY A 109 8.83 9.19 -2.82
CA GLY A 109 9.83 9.23 -3.89
C GLY A 109 10.87 10.33 -3.72
N LEU A 110 10.71 11.24 -2.74
CA LEU A 110 11.53 12.44 -2.57
C LEU A 110 11.73 13.25 -3.88
N GLY A 111 10.72 13.25 -4.76
CA GLY A 111 10.75 13.93 -6.06
C GLY A 111 11.16 13.05 -7.25
N SER A 112 11.37 11.74 -7.07
CA SER A 112 11.52 10.78 -8.18
C SER A 112 10.30 10.84 -9.10
N GLN A 113 10.53 11.05 -10.39
CA GLN A 113 9.47 11.01 -11.41
C GLN A 113 8.85 9.61 -11.54
N SER A 114 9.65 8.56 -11.31
CA SER A 114 9.19 7.17 -11.35
C SER A 114 8.20 6.91 -10.22
N PHE A 115 8.48 7.43 -9.03
CA PHE A 115 7.56 7.33 -7.91
C PHE A 115 6.31 8.18 -8.10
N GLU A 116 6.42 9.41 -8.63
CA GLU A 116 5.24 10.24 -8.91
C GLU A 116 4.30 9.57 -9.94
N ARG A 117 4.86 8.86 -10.93
CA ARG A 117 4.06 8.03 -11.84
C ARG A 117 3.38 6.86 -11.11
N THR A 118 4.05 6.24 -10.15
CA THR A 118 3.46 5.21 -9.28
C THR A 118 2.27 5.76 -8.49
N VAL A 119 2.40 6.95 -7.90
CA VAL A 119 1.31 7.64 -7.18
C VAL A 119 0.12 7.90 -8.10
N GLU A 120 0.38 8.37 -9.32
CA GLU A 120 -0.66 8.62 -10.31
C GLU A 120 -1.36 7.32 -10.76
N ASN A 121 -0.61 6.24 -10.99
CA ASN A 121 -1.18 4.94 -11.33
C ASN A 121 -2.03 4.35 -10.19
N CYS A 122 -1.62 4.55 -8.93
CA CYS A 122 -2.45 4.22 -7.78
C CYS A 122 -3.78 5.00 -7.78
N ARG A 123 -3.77 6.30 -8.12
CA ARG A 123 -4.98 7.12 -8.23
C ARG A 123 -5.89 6.64 -9.36
N ARG A 124 -5.31 6.25 -10.50
CA ARG A 124 -6.04 5.66 -11.63
C ARG A 124 -6.67 4.33 -11.25
N ALA A 125 -5.93 3.43 -10.61
CA ALA A 125 -6.45 2.16 -10.10
C ALA A 125 -7.63 2.38 -9.15
N TYR A 126 -7.50 3.31 -8.20
CA TYR A 126 -8.59 3.69 -7.29
C TYR A 126 -9.84 4.17 -8.05
N SER A 127 -9.64 4.97 -9.10
CA SER A 127 -10.71 5.48 -9.97
C SER A 127 -11.32 4.39 -10.87
N MET A 128 -10.59 3.31 -11.16
CA MET A 128 -11.19 2.14 -11.82
C MET A 128 -12.12 1.41 -10.85
N PHE A 129 -11.68 1.17 -9.61
CA PHE A 129 -12.50 0.54 -8.56
C PHE A 129 -13.76 1.35 -8.21
N SER A 130 -13.72 2.69 -8.34
CA SER A 130 -14.89 3.54 -8.14
C SER A 130 -16.02 3.24 -9.11
N ARG A 131 -15.73 2.75 -10.33
CA ARG A 131 -16.76 2.36 -11.31
C ARG A 131 -17.49 1.09 -10.89
N TYR A 132 -16.81 0.23 -10.13
CA TYR A 132 -17.35 -1.05 -9.67
C TYR A 132 -17.98 -0.97 -8.28
N THR A 133 -17.78 0.13 -7.56
CA THR A 133 -18.32 0.36 -6.22
C THR A 133 -19.46 1.37 -6.29
N PRO A 134 -20.60 1.17 -5.62
CA PRO A 134 -21.65 2.19 -5.56
C PRO A 134 -21.09 3.55 -5.09
N ASN A 135 -21.38 4.63 -5.82
CA ASN A 135 -20.83 5.98 -5.59
C ASN A 135 -20.97 6.51 -4.15
N THR A 136 -21.87 5.94 -3.35
CA THR A 136 -22.11 6.30 -1.94
C THR A 136 -21.18 5.61 -0.93
N LYS A 137 -20.40 4.61 -1.36
CA LYS A 137 -19.55 3.80 -0.47
C LYS A 137 -18.06 4.06 -0.63
N LEU A 138 -17.63 4.71 -1.71
CA LEU A 138 -16.23 5.00 -1.95
C LEU A 138 -15.85 6.36 -1.35
N ILE A 139 -14.72 6.42 -0.66
CA ILE A 139 -14.20 7.68 -0.11
C ILE A 139 -13.76 8.55 -1.30
N PRO A 140 -14.10 9.86 -1.35
CA PRO A 140 -13.75 10.71 -2.50
C PRO A 140 -12.25 10.80 -2.80
N SER A 141 -11.42 10.68 -1.76
CA SER A 141 -9.97 10.63 -1.88
C SER A 141 -9.41 9.38 -1.20
N PRO A 142 -8.51 8.63 -1.84
CA PRO A 142 -7.88 7.48 -1.21
C PRO A 142 -7.03 7.90 -0.01
N GLU A 143 -7.36 7.40 1.19
CA GLU A 143 -6.63 7.68 2.44
C GLU A 143 -5.16 7.21 2.41
N PHE A 144 -4.85 6.24 1.55
CA PHE A 144 -3.50 5.72 1.39
C PHE A 144 -2.59 6.64 0.57
N LEU A 145 -3.12 7.67 -0.11
CA LEU A 145 -2.31 8.69 -0.77
C LEU A 145 -2.18 9.90 0.14
N GLY A 146 -0.96 10.36 0.34
CA GLY A 146 -0.67 11.49 1.22
C GLY A 146 0.44 12.40 0.68
N LYS A 147 0.92 13.26 1.58
CA LYS A 147 2.06 14.14 1.34
C LYS A 147 3.07 14.00 2.48
N TYR A 148 4.34 14.01 2.12
CA TYR A 148 5.47 14.09 3.04
C TYR A 148 6.09 15.48 2.91
N GLU A 149 6.06 16.24 3.99
CA GLU A 149 6.64 17.59 4.03
C GLU A 149 8.02 17.52 4.65
N THR A 150 9.01 18.12 3.97
CA THR A 150 10.35 18.28 4.54
C THR A 150 10.71 19.76 4.61
N ASN A 151 11.18 20.18 5.77
CA ASN A 151 11.69 21.54 5.99
C ASN A 151 13.19 21.54 5.71
N PHE A 152 13.58 21.78 4.46
CA PHE A 152 14.98 21.96 4.06
C PHE A 152 15.22 23.39 3.56
N GLY A 153 16.11 24.11 4.23
CA GLY A 153 16.44 25.49 3.86
C GLY A 153 15.29 26.46 4.11
N ASN A 154 15.10 27.42 3.19
CA ASN A 154 14.09 28.49 3.30
C ASN A 154 12.70 28.10 2.71
N GLY A 155 12.45 26.82 2.45
CA GLY A 155 11.21 26.35 1.81
C GLY A 155 10.66 25.06 2.42
N VAL A 156 9.39 24.78 2.13
CA VAL A 156 8.72 23.51 2.45
C VAL A 156 8.62 22.70 1.16
N ASP A 157 9.37 21.61 1.08
CA ASP A 157 9.22 20.64 0.00
C ASP A 157 8.07 19.69 0.34
N GLN A 158 7.15 19.45 -0.59
CA GLN A 158 6.09 18.45 -0.45
C GLN A 158 6.26 17.34 -1.49
N TYR A 159 6.30 16.08 -1.04
CA TYR A 159 6.42 14.90 -1.90
C TYR A 159 5.20 14.00 -1.76
N GLY A 160 4.79 13.32 -2.83
CA GLY A 160 3.72 12.32 -2.75
C GLY A 160 4.10 11.15 -1.85
N THR A 161 3.10 10.55 -1.18
CA THR A 161 3.28 9.32 -0.40
C THR A 161 2.23 8.26 -0.70
N ILE A 162 2.63 7.01 -0.47
CA ILE A 162 1.75 5.83 -0.48
C ILE A 162 1.88 5.14 0.87
N THR A 163 0.76 4.94 1.56
CA THR A 163 0.69 4.30 2.87
C THR A 163 0.01 2.95 2.77
N ALA A 164 0.76 1.87 2.96
CA ALA A 164 0.19 0.55 3.16
C ALA A 164 -0.14 0.38 4.65
N SER A 165 -1.37 -0.02 4.97
CA SER A 165 -1.76 -0.24 6.36
C SER A 165 -2.79 -1.36 6.53
N ASN A 166 -2.55 -2.23 7.49
CA ASN A 166 -3.47 -3.27 7.94
C ASN A 166 -3.74 -3.14 9.44
N ARG A 167 -4.89 -3.64 9.88
CA ARG A 167 -5.19 -3.76 11.30
C ARG A 167 -4.32 -4.85 11.90
N PHE A 168 -3.76 -4.57 13.07
CA PHE A 168 -2.98 -5.55 13.81
C PHE A 168 -3.89 -6.61 14.44
N PHE A 169 -5.03 -6.16 14.99
CA PHE A 169 -6.10 -7.04 15.45
C PHE A 169 -7.37 -6.81 14.62
N THR A 170 -8.00 -7.89 14.16
CA THR A 170 -9.31 -7.84 13.52
C THR A 170 -10.31 -8.58 14.41
N PRO A 171 -11.39 -7.92 14.90
CA PRO A 171 -12.42 -8.60 15.67
C PRO A 171 -12.99 -9.79 14.89
N ALA A 172 -13.23 -10.93 15.55
CA ALA A 172 -13.73 -12.15 14.89
C ALA A 172 -14.99 -11.92 14.03
N LYS A 173 -15.90 -11.04 14.49
CA LYS A 173 -17.11 -10.65 13.74
C LYS A 173 -16.83 -9.94 12.41
N GLN A 174 -15.64 -9.40 12.22
CA GLN A 174 -15.20 -8.65 11.04
C GLN A 174 -14.15 -9.41 10.22
N ALA A 175 -13.76 -10.62 10.64
CA ALA A 175 -12.66 -11.37 10.04
C ALA A 175 -13.01 -12.03 8.70
N ALA A 176 -14.25 -11.88 8.18
CA ALA A 176 -14.68 -12.33 6.85
C ALA A 176 -14.20 -13.75 6.44
N GLY A 177 -14.23 -14.70 7.38
CA GLY A 177 -13.82 -16.09 7.12
C GLY A 177 -12.31 -16.36 7.23
N LEU A 178 -11.50 -15.40 7.68
CA LEU A 178 -10.09 -15.63 8.01
C LEU A 178 -9.96 -16.59 9.20
N SER A 179 -8.98 -17.49 9.13
CA SER A 179 -8.67 -18.41 10.22
C SER A 179 -8.17 -17.66 11.44
N THR A 180 -8.63 -18.08 12.62
CA THR A 180 -8.13 -17.52 13.88
C THR A 180 -6.72 -18.05 14.10
N VAL A 181 -5.75 -17.13 14.22
CA VAL A 181 -4.38 -17.46 14.59
C VAL A 181 -4.26 -17.28 16.10
N ALA A 182 -3.86 -18.32 16.82
CA ALA A 182 -3.55 -18.20 18.23
C ALA A 182 -2.36 -17.25 18.40
N VAL A 183 -2.54 -16.20 19.21
CA VAL A 183 -1.42 -15.33 19.61
C VAL A 183 -0.52 -16.18 20.51
N ASN A 184 0.69 -16.45 20.03
CA ASN A 184 1.67 -17.24 20.77
C ASN A 184 2.19 -16.40 21.96
N ASP A 185 2.34 -17.02 23.13
CA ASP A 185 2.89 -16.40 24.35
C ASP A 185 4.32 -15.85 24.17
N LYS A 186 4.99 -16.18 23.06
CA LYS A 186 6.32 -15.66 22.68
C LYS A 186 6.29 -14.40 21.81
N ILE A 187 5.11 -13.96 21.37
CA ILE A 187 4.97 -12.69 20.66
C ILE A 187 4.96 -11.60 21.74
N ASP A 188 6.07 -10.87 21.84
CA ASP A 188 6.25 -9.75 22.77
C ASP A 188 5.11 -8.72 22.54
N PRO A 189 4.36 -8.31 23.59
CA PRO A 189 3.21 -7.42 23.46
C PRO A 189 3.53 -6.03 22.89
#